data_AF-A0A8S9N9D5-F1
#
_entry.id   AF-A0A8S9N9D5-F1
#
_cell.length_a   1.000
_cell.length_b   1.000
_cell.length_c   1.000
_cell.angle_alpha   90.00
_cell.angle_beta   90.00
_cell.angle_gamma   90.00
#
_symmetry.space_group_name_H-M   'P 1'
#
loop_
_entity.id
_entity.type
_entity.pdbx_description
1 polymer ?
#
loop_
_entity_poly.entity_id
_entity_poly.type
_entity_poly.pdbx_seq_one_letter_code
_entity_poly.pdbx_strand_id
1 'polypeptide(L)'
;MAAALTLLHHLSRLQASRHLSLPHQTLSSFPRNPVKNLIFRQNLAESSSFRLSTVAVKTLSTVAVEDSSEKKMVKGIRVYEHGGPEVLKWEDVEVREPKDGEIRVRNKAIGLNFIDVYYRKGVYKPASMPFTPGMEAVGEVVAVGSGLTGRKVGDLVAYAGSPMGAYAEEQILPADKVVPVPSSMDPIVAASIMLKGMTAQFLLRRCFKVESGHTILVHAAAGGVGSLLCQWANALGATVIGTVSTNEKAAQAKEDGCHHVIMYKNEDFVSRVKDITSGKGVDVVYDSVGKDTFKGSLACLKSRGYMVSFGQSSGSPDPVPLSDLAPKSLFLTRPSMMQYNETRDELLECAGEVFANIASGVIKARVNHKYPLSRVADAHADVENRITSGSVVLLP
;
A
#
# COMPACT_ATOMS: atom_id res chain seq x y z
N MET A 1 16.14 28.00 38.61
CA MET A 1 17.00 28.80 39.50
C MET A 1 18.01 27.84 40.11
N ALA A 2 19.11 27.49 39.43
CA ALA A 2 20.28 28.30 39.10
C ALA A 2 21.14 28.65 40.33
N ALA A 3 22.40 28.20 40.27
CA ALA A 3 23.62 28.76 40.88
C ALA A 3 24.32 27.87 41.92
N ALA A 4 25.03 26.84 41.44
CA ALA A 4 26.22 26.31 42.10
C ALA A 4 27.44 26.89 41.39
N LEU A 5 27.98 27.97 41.93
CA LEU A 5 29.15 28.70 41.45
C LEU A 5 30.11 28.86 42.62
N THR A 6 31.01 27.90 42.80
CA THR A 6 32.19 27.90 43.69
C THR A 6 32.85 26.53 43.44
N LEU A 7 34.14 26.37 43.14
CA LEU A 7 35.31 27.03 43.69
C LEU A 7 36.48 26.75 42.73
N LEU A 8 37.01 27.79 42.09
CA LEU A 8 38.38 27.81 41.59
C LEU A 8 39.33 27.89 42.79
N HIS A 9 40.50 27.27 42.68
CA HIS A 9 41.72 27.34 43.53
C HIS A 9 42.03 26.07 44.33
N HIS A 10 42.73 25.12 43.70
CA HIS A 10 44.05 24.75 44.24
C HIS A 10 44.95 24.04 43.21
N LEU A 11 46.19 24.56 43.17
CA LEU A 11 47.44 23.89 42.82
C LEU A 11 47.85 23.79 41.34
N SER A 12 48.27 24.95 40.85
CA SER A 12 49.45 25.11 40.00
C SER A 12 50.71 24.53 40.67
N ARG A 13 51.42 23.64 39.96
CA ARG A 13 52.89 23.59 39.76
C ARG A 13 53.36 22.15 39.48
N LEU A 14 53.61 21.86 38.21
CA LEU A 14 54.85 21.22 37.75
C LEU A 14 54.96 21.43 36.24
N GLN A 15 55.87 22.34 35.87
CA GLN A 15 56.38 22.51 34.50
C GLN A 15 57.25 21.30 34.15
N ALA A 16 57.21 20.84 32.89
CA ALA A 16 58.30 21.03 31.92
C ALA A 16 58.19 20.06 30.71
N SER A 17 57.89 20.66 29.56
CA SER A 17 58.57 20.51 28.26
C SER A 17 58.84 19.12 27.66
N ARG A 18 58.25 18.87 26.47
CA ARG A 18 59.02 18.73 25.22
C ARG A 18 58.13 18.91 23.97
N HIS A 19 58.61 19.76 23.07
CA HIS A 19 58.10 20.07 21.73
C HIS A 19 58.20 18.87 20.78
N LEU A 20 57.22 18.75 19.87
CA LEU A 20 57.46 18.53 18.44
C LEU A 20 56.21 18.85 17.62
N SER A 21 56.43 19.46 16.46
CA SER A 21 55.50 20.24 15.66
C SER A 21 55.41 19.71 14.22
N LEU A 22 54.17 19.71 13.68
CA LEU A 22 53.73 19.80 12.27
C LEU A 22 53.89 18.58 11.33
N PRO A 23 53.20 18.50 10.16
CA PRO A 23 52.12 19.37 9.61
C PRO A 23 50.89 18.63 8.99
N HIS A 24 49.88 19.45 8.65
CA HIS A 24 48.76 19.20 7.73
C HIS A 24 49.19 18.78 6.31
N GLN A 25 48.47 17.83 5.71
CA GLN A 25 48.27 17.74 4.25
C GLN A 25 46.86 17.24 3.90
N THR A 26 46.23 17.98 2.99
CA THR A 26 45.03 17.71 2.19
C THR A 26 45.26 16.59 1.18
N LEU A 27 44.27 15.73 0.91
CA LEU A 27 44.27 14.86 -0.27
C LEU A 27 42.89 14.81 -0.96
N SER A 28 42.96 15.03 -2.26
CA SER A 28 41.93 15.13 -3.28
C SER A 28 41.70 13.80 -4.02
N SER A 29 40.48 13.64 -4.55
CA SER A 29 40.11 13.01 -5.83
C SER A 29 40.69 11.62 -6.22
N PHE A 30 39.79 10.64 -6.32
CA PHE A 30 39.99 9.33 -6.96
C PHE A 30 40.01 9.41 -8.50
N PRO A 31 40.88 8.65 -9.20
CA PRO A 31 40.89 8.60 -10.67
C PRO A 31 40.06 7.45 -11.25
N ARG A 32 39.43 7.71 -12.41
CA ARG A 32 38.77 6.75 -13.30
C ARG A 32 39.79 6.08 -14.22
N ASN A 33 39.67 4.77 -14.43
CA ASN A 33 40.41 3.98 -15.42
C ASN A 33 39.79 4.12 -16.82
N PRO A 34 40.59 4.36 -17.89
CA PRO A 34 40.19 4.05 -19.26
C PRO A 34 40.93 2.81 -19.78
N VAL A 35 40.16 1.89 -20.40
CA VAL A 35 40.66 0.70 -21.09
C VAL A 35 41.30 1.11 -22.42
N LYS A 36 42.49 0.57 -22.69
CA LYS A 36 43.34 0.83 -23.86
C LYS A 36 42.79 0.18 -25.13
N ASN A 37 42.75 0.95 -26.21
CA ASN A 37 42.65 0.49 -27.59
C ASN A 37 43.93 -0.23 -28.01
N LEU A 38 43.80 -1.46 -28.52
CA LEU A 38 44.88 -2.21 -29.14
C LEU A 38 44.81 -2.04 -30.67
N ILE A 39 45.77 -1.29 -31.20
CA ILE A 39 45.99 -1.07 -32.64
C ILE A 39 46.79 -2.26 -33.17
N PHE A 40 46.24 -2.98 -34.15
CA PHE A 40 46.97 -4.02 -34.89
C PHE A 40 47.63 -3.43 -36.14
N ARG A 41 48.88 -3.83 -36.36
CA ARG A 41 49.81 -3.33 -37.38
C ARG A 41 49.39 -3.67 -38.82
N GLN A 42 49.68 -2.72 -39.71
CA GLN A 42 49.73 -2.87 -41.16
C GLN A 42 50.79 -3.89 -41.59
N ASN A 43 50.47 -4.68 -42.63
CA ASN A 43 51.44 -5.22 -43.58
C ASN A 43 50.90 -4.93 -44.99
N LEU A 44 51.70 -4.22 -45.78
CA LEU A 44 51.50 -3.92 -47.19
C LEU A 44 52.23 -5.01 -48.01
N ALA A 45 51.54 -5.60 -48.99
CA ALA A 45 52.16 -6.23 -50.15
C ALA A 45 51.17 -6.29 -51.34
N GLU A 46 51.54 -5.55 -52.38
CA GLU A 46 51.42 -5.82 -53.82
C GLU A 46 50.07 -6.07 -54.53
N SER A 47 49.69 -5.02 -55.26
CA SER A 47 49.20 -4.97 -56.65
C SER A 47 48.41 -6.13 -57.26
N SER A 48 47.17 -5.83 -57.65
CA SER A 48 46.66 -6.14 -58.99
C SER A 48 45.45 -5.26 -59.31
N SER A 49 45.43 -4.69 -60.51
CA SER A 49 44.40 -3.79 -61.01
C SER A 49 43.15 -4.57 -61.42
N PHE A 50 42.04 -4.32 -60.74
CA PHE A 50 40.71 -4.80 -61.16
C PHE A 50 39.79 -3.63 -61.47
N ARG A 51 39.17 -3.70 -62.65
CA ARG A 51 38.18 -2.74 -63.15
C ARG A 51 36.96 -2.71 -62.21
N LEU A 52 36.58 -1.52 -61.75
CA LEU A 52 35.31 -1.28 -61.07
C LEU A 52 34.18 -1.34 -62.10
N SER A 53 33.44 -2.45 -62.13
CA SER A 53 32.08 -2.46 -62.65
C SER A 53 31.13 -2.02 -61.54
N THR A 54 30.46 -0.89 -61.74
CA THR A 54 29.45 -0.34 -60.86
C THR A 54 28.27 -1.32 -60.76
N VAL A 55 28.17 -2.07 -59.66
CA VAL A 55 26.97 -2.85 -59.34
C VAL A 55 26.02 -1.90 -58.60
N ALA A 56 24.89 -1.58 -59.22
CA ALA A 56 23.81 -0.87 -58.57
C ALA A 56 23.25 -1.74 -57.42
N VAL A 57 23.56 -1.37 -56.18
CA VAL A 57 22.89 -1.93 -55.00
C VAL A 57 21.48 -1.35 -55.00
N LYS A 58 20.50 -2.15 -55.43
CA LYS A 58 19.09 -1.86 -55.15
C LYS A 58 18.92 -1.87 -53.63
N THR A 59 18.61 -0.70 -53.08
CA THR A 59 18.11 -0.54 -51.73
C THR A 59 16.92 -1.48 -51.55
N LEU A 60 17.10 -2.51 -50.72
CA LEU A 60 15.99 -3.27 -50.16
C LEU A 60 15.24 -2.32 -49.25
N SER A 61 14.08 -1.89 -49.70
CA SER A 61 13.08 -1.25 -48.87
C SER A 61 12.81 -2.15 -47.68
N THR A 62 13.20 -1.70 -46.49
CA THR A 62 12.70 -2.26 -45.24
C THR A 62 11.19 -2.05 -45.25
N VAL A 63 10.45 -3.11 -45.57
CA VAL A 63 9.03 -3.18 -45.26
C VAL A 63 8.96 -3.10 -43.74
N ALA A 64 8.50 -1.96 -43.23
CA ALA A 64 8.06 -1.89 -41.85
C ALA A 64 7.01 -2.99 -41.69
N VAL A 65 7.33 -3.99 -40.88
CA VAL A 65 6.32 -4.91 -40.38
C VAL A 65 5.45 -4.04 -39.50
N GLU A 66 4.37 -3.52 -40.07
CA GLU A 66 3.28 -2.96 -39.27
C GLU A 66 2.84 -4.08 -38.35
N ASP A 67 3.05 -3.86 -37.04
CA ASP A 67 2.53 -4.66 -35.96
C ASP A 67 1.00 -4.56 -36.01
N SER A 68 0.41 -5.36 -36.90
CA SER A 68 -1.03 -5.47 -37.14
C SER A 68 -1.69 -6.40 -36.12
N SER A 69 -1.10 -6.55 -34.93
CA SER A 69 -1.81 -7.13 -33.80
C SER A 69 -3.03 -6.25 -33.54
N GLU A 70 -4.21 -6.79 -33.79
CA GLU A 70 -5.49 -6.13 -33.52
C GLU A 70 -5.51 -5.73 -32.05
N LYS A 71 -5.44 -4.43 -31.80
CA LYS A 71 -5.35 -3.87 -30.45
C LYS A 71 -6.61 -4.22 -29.69
N LYS A 72 -6.49 -5.06 -28.67
CA LYS A 72 -7.64 -5.47 -27.86
C LYS A 72 -8.15 -4.28 -27.05
N MET A 73 -9.38 -3.88 -27.33
CA MET A 73 -10.10 -2.86 -26.57
C MET A 73 -10.96 -3.54 -25.51
N VAL A 74 -10.89 -3.06 -24.28
CA VAL A 74 -11.77 -3.47 -23.17
C VAL A 74 -12.32 -2.23 -22.49
N LYS A 75 -13.36 -2.34 -21.67
CA LYS A 75 -13.80 -1.20 -20.86
C LYS A 75 -12.94 -1.01 -19.62
N GLY A 76 -12.74 0.24 -19.26
CA GLY A 76 -12.08 0.62 -18.02
C GLY A 76 -12.35 2.06 -17.64
N ILE A 77 -11.90 2.42 -16.43
CA ILE A 77 -12.04 3.77 -15.88
C ILE A 77 -10.77 4.56 -16.13
N ARG A 78 -10.88 5.73 -16.73
CA ARG A 78 -9.77 6.68 -16.92
C ARG A 78 -9.99 7.95 -16.13
N VAL A 79 -8.90 8.48 -15.59
CA VAL A 79 -8.83 9.75 -14.88
C VAL A 79 -7.77 10.62 -15.57
N TYR A 80 -8.21 11.73 -16.16
CA TYR A 80 -7.38 12.68 -16.90
C TYR A 80 -6.89 13.86 -16.05
N GLU A 81 -7.62 14.17 -14.99
CA GLU A 81 -7.32 15.21 -14.01
C GLU A 81 -7.83 14.80 -12.63
N HIS A 82 -7.27 15.41 -11.58
CA HIS A 82 -7.74 15.16 -10.22
C HIS A 82 -9.07 15.88 -9.94
N GLY A 83 -9.97 15.26 -9.17
CA GLY A 83 -11.25 15.87 -8.86
C GLY A 83 -12.21 15.03 -8.02
N GLY A 84 -13.49 15.39 -8.05
CA GLY A 84 -14.57 14.62 -7.47
C GLY A 84 -14.88 13.36 -8.28
N PRO A 85 -15.91 12.58 -7.92
CA PRO A 85 -16.27 11.36 -8.63
C PRO A 85 -16.53 11.55 -10.14
N GLU A 86 -16.92 12.74 -10.59
CA GLU A 86 -17.22 13.10 -11.98
C GLU A 86 -16.03 12.96 -12.96
N VAL A 87 -14.79 12.90 -12.45
CA VAL A 87 -13.59 12.69 -13.28
C VAL A 87 -13.36 11.22 -13.68
N LEU A 88 -14.11 10.29 -13.09
CA LEU A 88 -14.04 8.86 -13.42
C LEU A 88 -14.77 8.60 -14.74
N LYS A 89 -14.03 8.40 -15.84
CA LYS A 89 -14.61 8.20 -17.18
C LYS A 89 -14.62 6.72 -17.57
N TRP A 90 -15.79 6.20 -17.94
CA TRP A 90 -15.96 4.84 -18.45
C TRP A 90 -15.71 4.82 -19.97
N GLU A 91 -14.60 4.24 -20.39
CA GLU A 91 -14.09 4.36 -21.75
C GLU A 91 -13.51 3.04 -22.26
N ASP A 92 -13.29 2.94 -23.57
CA ASP A 92 -12.51 1.86 -24.16
C ASP A 92 -11.02 2.10 -23.92
N VAL A 93 -10.33 1.10 -23.39
CA VAL A 93 -8.89 1.13 -23.11
C VAL A 93 -8.19 0.00 -23.85
N GLU A 94 -7.05 0.32 -24.44
CA GLU A 94 -6.21 -0.65 -25.12
C GLU A 94 -5.46 -1.51 -24.09
N VAL A 95 -5.54 -2.83 -24.24
CA VAL A 95 -4.77 -3.79 -23.45
C VAL A 95 -3.86 -4.56 -24.39
N ARG A 96 -2.56 -4.26 -24.30
CA ARG A 96 -1.51 -4.96 -25.04
C ARG A 96 -1.41 -6.44 -24.64
N GLU A 97 -0.69 -7.22 -25.44
CA GLU A 97 -0.29 -8.58 -25.06
C GLU A 97 0.74 -8.58 -23.91
N PRO A 98 0.74 -9.60 -23.04
CA PRO A 98 1.69 -9.72 -21.94
C PRO A 98 3.12 -9.99 -22.45
N LYS A 99 4.10 -9.30 -21.88
CA LYS A 99 5.54 -9.54 -22.12
C LYS A 99 6.04 -10.67 -21.23
N ASP A 100 7.31 -11.04 -21.39
CA ASP A 100 7.98 -11.95 -20.46
C ASP A 100 7.79 -11.51 -19.00
N GLY A 101 7.51 -12.47 -18.12
CA GLY A 101 7.19 -12.24 -16.71
C GLY A 101 5.79 -11.68 -16.42
N GLU A 102 4.98 -11.38 -17.43
CA GLU A 102 3.64 -10.78 -17.25
C GLU A 102 2.51 -11.75 -17.57
N ILE A 103 1.32 -11.42 -17.06
CA ILE A 103 0.06 -12.09 -17.33
C ILE A 103 -1.01 -11.05 -17.66
N ARG A 104 -2.00 -11.44 -18.46
CA ARG A 104 -3.24 -10.70 -18.62
C ARG A 104 -4.31 -11.34 -17.76
N VAL A 105 -4.92 -10.55 -16.89
CA VAL A 105 -5.99 -10.99 -15.99
C VAL A 105 -7.29 -10.34 -16.43
N ARG A 106 -8.34 -11.14 -16.61
CA ARG A 106 -9.72 -10.66 -16.73
C ARG A 106 -10.34 -10.60 -15.35
N ASN A 107 -10.66 -9.40 -14.91
CA ASN A 107 -11.25 -9.18 -13.59
C ASN A 107 -12.65 -9.80 -13.52
N LYS A 108 -12.95 -10.44 -12.39
CA LYS A 108 -14.27 -10.98 -12.05
C LYS A 108 -14.96 -10.13 -10.99
N ALA A 109 -14.17 -9.59 -10.07
CA ALA A 109 -14.62 -8.67 -9.03
C ALA A 109 -13.46 -7.76 -8.63
N ILE A 110 -13.77 -6.51 -8.33
CA ILE A 110 -12.78 -5.47 -7.99
C ILE A 110 -13.13 -4.91 -6.62
N GLY A 111 -12.14 -4.81 -5.74
CA GLY A 111 -12.32 -4.19 -4.43
C GLY A 111 -12.17 -2.68 -4.52
N LEU A 112 -13.17 -1.92 -4.02
CA LEU A 112 -13.01 -0.48 -3.83
C LEU A 112 -12.34 -0.22 -2.48
N ASN A 113 -11.33 0.65 -2.48
CA ASN A 113 -10.59 1.06 -1.30
C ASN A 113 -10.52 2.59 -1.21
N PHE A 114 -10.44 3.14 0.01
CA PHE A 114 -10.37 4.60 0.18
C PHE A 114 -9.09 5.21 -0.43
N ILE A 115 -8.04 4.39 -0.63
CA ILE A 115 -6.84 4.81 -1.35
C ILE A 115 -7.11 5.16 -2.82
N ASP A 116 -8.11 4.55 -3.45
CA ASP A 116 -8.52 4.88 -4.82
C ASP A 116 -9.07 6.32 -4.89
N VAL A 117 -9.77 6.76 -3.84
CA VAL A 117 -10.22 8.16 -3.66
C VAL A 117 -9.02 9.09 -3.49
N TYR A 118 -7.98 8.70 -2.74
CA TYR A 118 -6.79 9.52 -2.56
C TYR A 118 -6.05 9.78 -3.87
N TYR A 119 -5.90 8.78 -4.72
CA TYR A 119 -5.33 8.97 -6.06
C TYR A 119 -6.21 9.85 -6.94
N ARG A 120 -7.54 9.60 -6.96
CA ARG A 120 -8.48 10.43 -7.73
C ARG A 120 -8.44 11.90 -7.31
N LYS A 121 -8.38 12.19 -6.01
CA LYS A 121 -8.31 13.56 -5.46
C LYS A 121 -6.92 14.20 -5.53
N GLY A 122 -5.88 13.47 -5.94
CA GLY A 122 -4.51 13.97 -5.99
C GLY A 122 -3.82 14.10 -4.63
N VAL A 123 -4.38 13.47 -3.58
CA VAL A 123 -3.70 13.32 -2.29
C VAL A 123 -2.46 12.44 -2.45
N TYR A 124 -2.58 11.39 -3.26
CA TYR A 124 -1.45 10.59 -3.74
C TYR A 124 -1.28 10.79 -5.24
N LYS A 125 -0.01 10.82 -5.67
CA LYS A 125 0.35 11.06 -7.08
C LYS A 125 0.42 9.74 -7.84
N PRO A 126 -0.35 9.56 -8.92
CA PRO A 126 -0.18 8.41 -9.81
C PRO A 126 1.16 8.51 -10.55
N ALA A 127 1.60 7.40 -11.17
CA ALA A 127 2.85 7.38 -11.93
C ALA A 127 2.79 8.25 -13.20
N SER A 128 1.61 8.39 -13.80
CA SER A 128 1.37 9.18 -15.00
C SER A 128 -0.10 9.59 -15.09
N MET A 129 -0.40 10.63 -15.88
CA MET A 129 -1.77 10.97 -16.31
C MET A 129 -1.90 10.69 -17.82
N PRO A 130 -3.07 10.24 -18.32
CA PRO A 130 -4.20 9.75 -17.54
C PRO A 130 -3.88 8.40 -16.88
N PHE A 131 -4.50 8.08 -15.75
CA PHE A 131 -4.35 6.77 -15.09
C PHE A 131 -5.66 6.00 -14.97
N THR A 132 -5.53 4.70 -14.73
CA THR A 132 -6.64 3.81 -14.35
C THR A 132 -6.57 3.57 -12.84
N PRO A 133 -7.62 3.92 -12.06
CA PRO A 133 -7.64 3.65 -10.61
C PRO A 133 -7.81 2.16 -10.28
N GLY A 134 -7.86 1.85 -8.98
CA GLY A 134 -8.16 0.51 -8.49
C GLY A 134 -6.92 -0.22 -8.01
N MET A 135 -6.91 -0.52 -6.72
CA MET A 135 -5.79 -1.14 -6.01
C MET A 135 -6.03 -2.61 -5.66
N GLU A 136 -7.14 -3.23 -6.06
CA GLU A 136 -7.49 -4.59 -5.63
C GLU A 136 -8.47 -5.25 -6.60
N ALA A 137 -8.19 -6.48 -7.02
CA ALA A 137 -9.17 -7.31 -7.72
C ALA A 137 -8.85 -8.81 -7.65
N VAL A 138 -9.83 -9.59 -8.07
CA VAL A 138 -9.72 -11.01 -8.37
C VAL A 138 -10.15 -11.25 -9.79
N GLY A 139 -9.40 -12.06 -10.51
CA GLY A 139 -9.66 -12.36 -11.90
C GLY A 139 -9.07 -13.67 -12.35
N GLU A 140 -9.35 -14.01 -13.59
CA GLU A 140 -8.85 -15.20 -14.26
C GLU A 140 -7.73 -14.83 -15.22
N VAL A 141 -6.67 -15.61 -15.24
CA VAL A 141 -5.58 -15.44 -16.21
C VAL A 141 -6.08 -15.83 -17.60
N VAL A 142 -6.03 -14.90 -18.55
CA VAL A 142 -6.51 -15.10 -19.93
C VAL A 142 -5.39 -15.09 -20.98
N ALA A 143 -4.20 -14.64 -20.62
CA ALA A 143 -2.99 -14.80 -21.41
C ALA A 143 -1.76 -14.77 -20.50
N VAL A 144 -0.68 -15.42 -20.94
CA VAL A 144 0.60 -15.47 -20.24
C VAL A 144 1.72 -15.04 -21.17
N GLY A 145 2.68 -14.29 -20.65
CA GLY A 145 3.90 -13.96 -21.36
C GLY A 145 4.71 -15.19 -21.73
N SER A 146 5.52 -15.08 -22.78
CA SER A 146 6.44 -16.14 -23.19
C SER A 146 7.41 -16.50 -22.06
N GLY A 147 7.63 -17.79 -21.82
CA GLY A 147 8.61 -18.27 -20.82
C GLY A 147 8.10 -18.39 -19.38
N LEU A 148 6.87 -17.93 -19.09
CA LEU A 148 6.30 -18.02 -17.75
C LEU A 148 5.84 -19.44 -17.41
N THR A 149 6.36 -20.02 -16.33
CA THR A 149 6.02 -21.37 -15.87
C THR A 149 5.16 -21.41 -14.59
N GLY A 150 5.17 -20.33 -13.81
CA GLY A 150 4.48 -20.25 -12.51
C GLY A 150 2.98 -19.96 -12.58
N ARG A 151 2.42 -19.71 -13.77
CA ARG A 151 1.01 -19.39 -14.02
C ARG A 151 0.57 -19.93 -15.37
N LYS A 152 -0.72 -20.23 -15.49
CA LYS A 152 -1.36 -20.65 -16.75
C LYS A 152 -2.71 -19.98 -16.96
N VAL A 153 -3.16 -19.98 -18.21
CA VAL A 153 -4.53 -19.57 -18.56
C VAL A 153 -5.55 -20.39 -17.77
N GLY A 154 -6.58 -19.73 -17.24
CA GLY A 154 -7.61 -20.31 -16.39
C GLY A 154 -7.29 -20.26 -14.89
N ASP A 155 -6.08 -19.89 -14.48
CA ASP A 155 -5.77 -19.70 -13.06
C ASP A 155 -6.61 -18.55 -12.47
N LEU A 156 -7.24 -18.79 -11.33
CA LEU A 156 -7.91 -17.74 -10.54
C LEU A 156 -6.88 -17.08 -9.62
N VAL A 157 -6.70 -15.78 -9.79
CA VAL A 157 -5.67 -15.00 -9.08
C VAL A 157 -6.26 -13.76 -8.43
N ALA A 158 -5.67 -13.39 -7.30
CA ALA A 158 -5.96 -12.18 -6.56
C ALA A 158 -4.74 -11.26 -6.59
N TYR A 159 -4.98 -9.96 -6.56
CA TYR A 159 -3.91 -8.98 -6.45
C TYR A 159 -4.39 -7.74 -5.69
N ALA A 160 -3.47 -7.12 -4.98
CA ALA A 160 -3.69 -5.83 -4.36
C ALA A 160 -2.40 -5.00 -4.31
N GLY A 161 -2.54 -3.69 -4.40
CA GLY A 161 -1.42 -2.77 -4.38
C GLY A 161 -0.92 -2.39 -5.78
N SER A 162 0.39 -2.47 -5.96
CA SER A 162 1.06 -2.07 -7.21
C SER A 162 1.34 -3.26 -8.12
N PRO A 163 1.14 -3.13 -9.45
CA PRO A 163 0.70 -1.92 -10.15
C PRO A 163 -0.81 -1.67 -10.01
N MET A 164 -1.17 -0.39 -9.85
CA MET A 164 -2.57 0.08 -9.85
C MET A 164 -3.18 -0.05 -11.25
N GLY A 165 -4.49 -0.27 -11.33
CA GLY A 165 -5.22 -0.35 -12.60
C GLY A 165 -6.44 -1.26 -12.59
N ALA A 166 -6.88 -1.71 -11.41
CA ALA A 166 -7.89 -2.74 -11.29
C ALA A 166 -9.28 -2.30 -11.80
N TYR A 167 -9.54 -1.01 -11.97
CA TYR A 167 -10.80 -0.49 -12.52
C TYR A 167 -10.85 -0.65 -14.05
N ALA A 168 -10.66 -1.88 -14.52
CA ALA A 168 -10.76 -2.29 -15.91
C ALA A 168 -11.26 -3.74 -16.00
N GLU A 169 -11.87 -4.11 -17.11
CA GLU A 169 -12.28 -5.48 -17.40
C GLU A 169 -11.07 -6.42 -17.49
N GLU A 170 -9.96 -5.96 -18.08
CA GLU A 170 -8.70 -6.71 -18.15
C GLU A 170 -7.50 -5.82 -17.82
N GLN A 171 -6.47 -6.38 -17.20
CA GLN A 171 -5.23 -5.69 -16.84
C GLN A 171 -4.00 -6.58 -17.06
N ILE A 172 -2.88 -5.98 -17.48
CA ILE A 172 -1.56 -6.62 -17.48
C ILE A 172 -0.89 -6.46 -16.12
N LEU A 173 -0.40 -7.56 -15.57
CA LEU A 173 0.26 -7.63 -14.27
C LEU A 173 1.56 -8.42 -14.35
N PRO A 174 2.61 -8.03 -13.61
CA PRO A 174 3.71 -8.93 -13.30
C PRO A 174 3.18 -10.18 -12.57
N ALA A 175 3.60 -11.37 -13.01
CA ALA A 175 3.10 -12.63 -12.47
C ALA A 175 3.44 -12.85 -10.99
N ASP A 176 4.51 -12.22 -10.50
CA ASP A 176 4.98 -12.25 -9.11
C ASP A 176 4.18 -11.34 -8.17
N LYS A 177 3.32 -10.46 -8.69
CA LYS A 177 2.43 -9.59 -7.91
C LYS A 177 1.04 -10.18 -7.68
N VAL A 178 0.74 -11.35 -8.25
CA VAL A 178 -0.55 -12.02 -8.05
C VAL A 178 -0.43 -13.25 -7.15
N VAL A 179 -1.41 -13.50 -6.29
CA VAL A 179 -1.49 -14.66 -5.40
C VAL A 179 -2.57 -15.64 -5.88
N PRO A 180 -2.40 -16.96 -5.67
CA PRO A 180 -3.46 -17.91 -6.00
C PRO A 180 -4.67 -17.72 -5.07
N VAL A 181 -5.88 -17.79 -5.62
CA VAL A 181 -7.12 -17.82 -4.83
C VAL A 181 -7.52 -19.26 -4.57
N PRO A 182 -7.83 -19.66 -3.33
CA PRO A 182 -8.36 -21.00 -3.05
C PRO A 182 -9.61 -21.29 -3.89
N SER A 183 -9.69 -22.47 -4.51
CA SER A 183 -10.79 -22.83 -5.42
C SER A 183 -12.18 -22.84 -4.75
N SER A 184 -12.22 -23.02 -3.42
CA SER A 184 -13.44 -22.98 -2.63
C SER A 184 -13.92 -21.56 -2.29
N MET A 185 -13.13 -20.52 -2.62
CA MET A 185 -13.45 -19.15 -2.24
C MET A 185 -14.22 -18.43 -3.37
N ASP A 186 -15.35 -17.82 -3.00
CA ASP A 186 -16.10 -16.94 -3.89
C ASP A 186 -15.20 -15.77 -4.35
N PRO A 187 -15.02 -15.54 -5.67
CA PRO A 187 -14.24 -14.43 -6.20
C PRO A 187 -14.67 -13.05 -5.67
N ILE A 188 -15.96 -12.84 -5.39
CA ILE A 188 -16.47 -11.58 -4.82
C ILE A 188 -15.96 -11.41 -3.39
N VAL A 189 -15.97 -12.48 -2.60
CA VAL A 189 -15.42 -12.47 -1.24
C VAL A 189 -13.92 -12.20 -1.29
N ALA A 190 -13.18 -12.91 -2.14
CA ALA A 190 -11.74 -12.73 -2.30
C ALA A 190 -11.37 -11.30 -2.74
N ALA A 191 -12.09 -10.72 -3.71
CA ALA A 191 -11.86 -9.34 -4.15
C ALA A 191 -12.21 -8.30 -3.09
N SER A 192 -13.03 -8.66 -2.10
CA SER A 192 -13.44 -7.76 -1.03
C SER A 192 -12.48 -7.71 0.16
N ILE A 193 -11.48 -8.59 0.22
CA ILE A 193 -10.66 -8.81 1.42
C ILE A 193 -9.14 -8.80 1.20
N MET A 194 -8.62 -8.80 -0.03
CA MET A 194 -7.19 -8.82 -0.29
C MET A 194 -6.44 -7.63 0.33
N LEU A 195 -6.67 -6.39 -0.15
CA LEU A 195 -6.02 -5.20 0.37
C LEU A 195 -6.37 -4.99 1.83
N LYS A 196 -7.65 -5.14 2.18
CA LYS A 196 -8.16 -4.83 3.52
C LYS A 196 -7.71 -5.85 4.57
N GLY A 197 -7.76 -7.13 4.21
CA GLY A 197 -7.33 -8.25 5.03
C GLY A 197 -5.81 -8.27 5.18
N MET A 198 -5.04 -8.07 4.12
CA MET A 198 -3.57 -7.94 4.24
C MET A 198 -3.18 -6.73 5.08
N THR A 199 -3.95 -5.63 5.00
CA THR A 199 -3.77 -4.48 5.88
C THR A 199 -4.04 -4.84 7.34
N ALA A 200 -5.16 -5.49 7.65
CA ALA A 200 -5.45 -5.97 9.01
C ALA A 200 -4.36 -6.95 9.51
N GLN A 201 -3.88 -7.85 8.64
CA GLN A 201 -2.84 -8.83 8.95
C GLN A 201 -1.57 -8.11 9.40
N PHE A 202 -0.97 -7.25 8.57
CA PHE A 202 0.32 -6.66 8.95
C PHE A 202 0.15 -5.73 10.17
N LEU A 203 -0.99 -5.05 10.30
CA LEU A 203 -1.27 -4.16 11.43
C LEU A 203 -1.29 -4.91 12.77
N LEU A 204 -1.94 -6.08 12.81
CA LEU A 204 -2.12 -6.89 14.01
C LEU A 204 -0.98 -7.86 14.28
N ARG A 205 -0.28 -8.33 13.25
CA ARG A 205 0.71 -9.41 13.35
C ARG A 205 2.14 -8.89 13.35
N ARG A 206 2.40 -7.74 12.72
CA ARG A 206 3.77 -7.27 12.44
C ARG A 206 4.04 -5.83 12.92
N CYS A 207 3.13 -4.89 12.68
CA CYS A 207 3.32 -3.48 13.03
C CYS A 207 3.24 -3.25 14.55
N PHE A 208 2.12 -3.66 15.15
CA PHE A 208 2.00 -3.87 16.59
C PHE A 208 1.46 -5.29 16.77
N LYS A 209 2.30 -6.19 17.28
CA LYS A 209 1.92 -7.60 17.46
C LYS A 209 0.89 -7.69 18.58
N VAL A 210 -0.37 -7.85 18.21
CA VAL A 210 -1.49 -8.00 19.14
C VAL A 210 -1.43 -9.40 19.78
N GLU A 211 -1.57 -9.42 21.10
CA GLU A 211 -1.55 -10.61 21.93
C GLU A 211 -2.74 -10.54 22.90
N SER A 212 -3.09 -11.69 23.49
CA SER A 212 -4.19 -11.77 24.44
C SER A 212 -3.98 -10.83 25.63
N GLY A 213 -5.03 -10.11 26.02
CA GLY A 213 -5.00 -9.15 27.12
C GLY A 213 -4.62 -7.72 26.71
N HIS A 214 -4.17 -7.47 25.47
CA HIS A 214 -4.07 -6.11 24.95
C HIS A 214 -5.46 -5.47 24.82
N THR A 215 -5.55 -4.17 25.11
CA THR A 215 -6.73 -3.34 24.80
C THR A 215 -6.42 -2.46 23.61
N ILE A 216 -7.26 -2.48 22.58
CA ILE A 216 -7.04 -1.73 21.34
C ILE A 216 -8.19 -0.76 21.07
N LEU A 217 -7.88 0.39 20.46
CA LEU A 217 -8.87 1.30 19.90
C LEU A 217 -8.82 1.24 18.37
N VAL A 218 -9.96 1.01 17.72
CA VAL A 218 -10.10 0.94 16.27
C VAL A 218 -11.06 2.04 15.81
N HIS A 219 -10.53 2.99 15.04
CA HIS A 219 -11.37 3.99 14.38
C HIS A 219 -12.04 3.41 13.13
N ALA A 220 -13.22 3.96 12.79
CA ALA A 220 -14.04 3.47 11.68
C ALA A 220 -14.27 1.94 11.73
N ALA A 221 -14.65 1.42 12.91
CA ALA A 221 -14.69 -0.01 13.20
C ALA A 221 -15.63 -0.84 12.29
N ALA A 222 -16.65 -0.21 11.70
CA ALA A 222 -17.57 -0.86 10.74
C ALA A 222 -17.17 -0.64 9.26
N GLY A 223 -16.03 0.00 8.99
CA GLY A 223 -15.49 0.19 7.64
C GLY A 223 -14.79 -1.06 7.11
N GLY A 224 -14.30 -1.01 5.88
CA GLY A 224 -13.68 -2.17 5.21
C GLY A 224 -12.52 -2.81 5.96
N VAL A 225 -11.51 -2.03 6.37
CA VAL A 225 -10.39 -2.55 7.19
C VAL A 225 -10.83 -2.76 8.64
N GLY A 226 -11.54 -1.78 9.22
CA GLY A 226 -11.95 -1.81 10.62
C GLY A 226 -12.73 -3.09 10.98
N SER A 227 -13.65 -3.51 10.11
CA SER A 227 -14.48 -4.70 10.33
C SER A 227 -13.65 -5.98 10.39
N LEU A 228 -12.67 -6.16 9.50
CA LEU A 228 -11.78 -7.34 9.51
C LEU A 228 -10.79 -7.28 10.68
N LEU A 229 -10.28 -6.09 10.99
CA LEU A 229 -9.34 -5.86 12.08
C LEU A 229 -9.98 -6.15 13.45
N CYS A 230 -11.23 -5.73 13.68
CA CYS A 230 -11.94 -6.03 14.92
C CYS A 230 -12.16 -7.54 15.11
N GLN A 231 -12.58 -8.25 14.06
CA GLN A 231 -12.82 -9.71 14.12
C GLN A 231 -11.54 -10.45 14.49
N TRP A 232 -10.45 -10.10 13.81
CA TRP A 232 -9.18 -10.76 14.00
C TRP A 232 -8.53 -10.40 15.35
N ALA A 233 -8.58 -9.13 15.76
CA ALA A 233 -8.08 -8.72 17.07
C ALA A 233 -8.83 -9.41 18.22
N ASN A 234 -10.16 -9.54 18.11
CA ASN A 234 -10.97 -10.28 19.06
C ASN A 234 -10.57 -11.77 19.11
N ALA A 235 -10.36 -12.40 17.94
CA ALA A 235 -9.90 -13.79 17.87
C ALA A 235 -8.48 -14.00 18.44
N LEU A 236 -7.63 -12.97 18.42
CA LEU A 236 -6.32 -12.96 19.10
C LEU A 236 -6.42 -12.74 20.61
N GLY A 237 -7.62 -12.50 21.15
CA GLY A 237 -7.88 -12.32 22.58
C GLY A 237 -7.65 -10.90 23.09
N ALA A 238 -7.67 -9.89 22.21
CA ALA A 238 -7.63 -8.49 22.61
C ALA A 238 -9.01 -7.96 22.98
N THR A 239 -9.06 -7.02 23.94
CA THR A 239 -10.25 -6.22 24.21
C THR A 239 -10.35 -5.12 23.15
N VAL A 240 -11.39 -5.20 22.31
CA VAL A 240 -11.56 -4.27 21.17
C VAL A 240 -12.54 -3.16 21.52
N ILE A 241 -12.08 -1.92 21.44
CA ILE A 241 -12.90 -0.70 21.51
C ILE A 241 -13.02 -0.12 20.09
N GLY A 242 -14.23 -0.01 19.56
CA GLY A 242 -14.48 0.49 18.21
C GLY A 242 -15.23 1.82 18.20
N THR A 243 -14.84 2.78 17.38
CA THR A 243 -15.63 4.01 17.14
C THR A 243 -16.43 3.93 15.84
N VAL A 244 -17.69 4.35 15.87
CA VAL A 244 -18.63 4.31 14.73
C VAL A 244 -19.56 5.52 14.69
N SER A 245 -20.22 5.72 13.54
CA SER A 245 -20.98 6.94 13.24
C SER A 245 -22.51 6.80 13.29
N THR A 246 -23.04 5.57 13.30
CA THR A 246 -24.48 5.27 13.27
C THR A 246 -24.79 4.00 14.06
N ASN A 247 -26.05 3.81 14.46
CA ASN A 247 -26.48 2.65 15.25
C ASN A 247 -26.33 1.33 14.48
N GLU A 248 -26.56 1.35 13.17
CA GLU A 248 -26.40 0.19 12.29
C GLU A 248 -24.93 -0.25 12.27
N LYS A 249 -24.02 0.73 12.18
CA LYS A 249 -22.57 0.48 12.27
C LYS A 249 -22.17 0.01 13.67
N ALA A 250 -22.86 0.45 14.72
CA ALA A 250 -22.60 -0.03 16.07
C ALA A 250 -23.00 -1.50 16.26
N ALA A 251 -24.17 -1.90 15.74
CA ALA A 251 -24.59 -3.28 15.72
C ALA A 251 -23.59 -4.16 14.96
N GLN A 252 -23.18 -3.73 13.76
CA GLN A 252 -22.16 -4.42 12.97
C GLN A 252 -20.82 -4.54 13.72
N ALA A 253 -20.31 -3.45 14.29
CA ALA A 253 -19.04 -3.47 15.01
C ALA A 253 -19.06 -4.44 16.20
N LYS A 254 -20.19 -4.54 16.91
CA LYS A 254 -20.38 -5.50 17.99
C LYS A 254 -20.35 -6.95 17.49
N GLU A 255 -21.03 -7.25 16.38
CA GLU A 255 -20.95 -8.57 15.74
C GLU A 255 -19.53 -8.89 15.25
N ASP A 256 -18.78 -7.87 14.83
CA ASP A 256 -17.39 -7.98 14.37
C ASP A 256 -16.39 -8.10 15.55
N GLY A 257 -16.85 -8.26 16.79
CA GLY A 257 -15.99 -8.53 17.95
C GLY A 257 -15.56 -7.30 18.75
N CYS A 258 -16.13 -6.12 18.49
CA CYS A 258 -15.97 -4.99 19.41
C CYS A 258 -16.65 -5.30 20.74
N HIS A 259 -15.86 -5.32 21.81
CA HIS A 259 -16.33 -5.47 23.18
C HIS A 259 -17.03 -4.19 23.64
N HIS A 260 -16.49 -3.05 23.22
CA HIS A 260 -17.05 -1.73 23.48
C HIS A 260 -17.18 -0.97 22.17
N VAL A 261 -18.33 -0.34 21.96
CA VAL A 261 -18.60 0.49 20.79
C VAL A 261 -18.92 1.89 21.25
N ILE A 262 -18.24 2.88 20.68
CA ILE A 262 -18.41 4.29 20.97
C ILE A 262 -19.05 4.98 19.77
N MET A 263 -20.19 5.60 19.99
CA MET A 263 -20.89 6.39 18.99
C MET A 263 -20.35 7.81 19.00
N TYR A 264 -19.30 8.09 18.22
CA TYR A 264 -18.52 9.33 18.34
C TYR A 264 -19.28 10.62 17.98
N LYS A 265 -20.48 10.51 17.39
CA LYS A 265 -21.38 11.67 17.17
C LYS A 265 -22.10 12.11 18.45
N ASN A 266 -22.25 11.19 19.41
CA ASN A 266 -23.04 11.36 20.63
C ASN A 266 -22.16 11.34 21.89
N GLU A 267 -20.96 10.78 21.78
CA GLU A 267 -20.03 10.57 22.89
C GLU A 267 -18.65 11.12 22.54
N ASP A 268 -17.96 11.72 23.53
CA ASP A 268 -16.53 11.99 23.42
C ASP A 268 -15.73 10.70 23.61
N PHE A 269 -15.09 10.23 22.53
CA PHE A 269 -14.41 8.94 22.55
C PHE A 269 -13.22 8.90 23.52
N VAL A 270 -12.57 10.04 23.79
CA VAL A 270 -11.44 10.10 24.74
C VAL A 270 -11.93 9.80 26.16
N SER A 271 -13.01 10.47 26.58
CA SER A 271 -13.64 10.23 27.89
C SER A 271 -14.14 8.79 28.01
N ARG A 272 -14.80 8.25 26.98
CA ARG A 272 -15.29 6.86 26.99
C ARG A 272 -14.17 5.83 27.06
N VAL A 273 -13.08 6.02 26.30
CA VAL A 273 -11.90 5.14 26.41
C VAL A 273 -11.30 5.21 27.81
N LYS A 274 -11.21 6.40 28.40
CA LYS A 274 -10.74 6.57 29.78
C LYS A 274 -11.62 5.79 30.76
N ASP A 275 -12.94 5.87 30.64
CA ASP A 275 -13.87 5.13 31.51
C ASP A 275 -13.69 3.61 31.35
N ILE A 276 -13.73 3.12 30.10
CA ILE A 276 -13.59 1.69 29.77
C ILE A 276 -12.27 1.12 30.30
N THR A 277 -11.20 1.89 30.20
CA THR A 277 -9.85 1.46 30.62
C THR A 277 -9.50 1.83 32.06
N SER A 278 -10.46 2.38 32.82
CA SER A 278 -10.24 2.89 34.19
C SER A 278 -9.03 3.84 34.28
N GLY A 279 -8.89 4.71 33.28
CA GLY A 279 -7.81 5.70 33.17
C GLY A 279 -6.46 5.19 32.68
N LYS A 280 -6.30 3.88 32.42
CA LYS A 280 -5.02 3.30 31.98
C LYS A 280 -4.68 3.64 30.53
N GLY A 281 -5.69 3.85 29.68
CA GLY A 281 -5.52 3.98 28.23
C GLY A 281 -5.33 2.64 27.52
N VAL A 282 -5.24 2.69 26.19
CA VAL A 282 -5.10 1.51 25.30
C VAL A 282 -3.66 1.23 24.91
N ASP A 283 -3.35 -0.02 24.60
CA ASP A 283 -2.04 -0.48 24.13
C ASP A 283 -1.69 0.11 22.75
N VAL A 284 -2.67 0.10 21.85
CA VAL A 284 -2.54 0.58 20.48
C VAL A 284 -3.83 1.26 20.02
N VAL A 285 -3.67 2.34 19.27
CA VAL A 285 -4.74 2.93 18.46
C VAL A 285 -4.45 2.65 16.99
N TYR A 286 -5.40 2.04 16.30
CA TYR A 286 -5.42 1.90 14.85
C TYR A 286 -6.29 3.01 14.26
N ASP A 287 -5.64 4.04 13.73
CA ASP A 287 -6.29 5.27 13.23
C ASP A 287 -6.24 5.36 11.70
N SER A 288 -7.39 5.13 11.06
CA SER A 288 -7.59 5.31 9.62
C SER A 288 -8.23 6.65 9.25
N VAL A 289 -8.62 7.46 10.24
CA VAL A 289 -9.42 8.68 10.05
C VAL A 289 -8.51 9.88 9.88
N GLY A 290 -7.46 10.00 10.69
CA GLY A 290 -6.46 11.04 10.56
C GLY A 290 -6.87 12.33 11.27
N LYS A 291 -7.04 13.43 10.51
CA LYS A 291 -7.15 14.80 11.05
C LYS A 291 -8.08 14.95 12.26
N ASP A 292 -9.27 14.35 12.20
CA ASP A 292 -10.33 14.58 13.20
C ASP A 292 -10.10 13.80 14.49
N THR A 293 -9.33 12.71 14.45
CA THR A 293 -9.13 11.78 15.57
C THR A 293 -7.74 11.87 16.16
N PHE A 294 -6.74 12.31 15.39
CA PHE A 294 -5.32 12.15 15.72
C PHE A 294 -4.93 12.56 17.14
N LYS A 295 -5.30 13.78 17.57
CA LYS A 295 -4.98 14.28 18.92
C LYS A 295 -5.67 13.48 20.02
N GLY A 296 -6.94 13.12 19.83
CA GLY A 296 -7.67 12.27 20.77
C GLY A 296 -7.12 10.85 20.83
N SER A 297 -6.69 10.30 19.69
CA SER A 297 -5.99 9.01 19.60
C SER A 297 -4.73 9.00 20.46
N LEU A 298 -3.89 10.03 20.36
CA LEU A 298 -2.71 10.18 21.24
C LEU A 298 -3.11 10.25 22.73
N ALA A 299 -4.19 10.96 23.06
CA ALA A 299 -4.67 11.05 24.45
C ALA A 299 -5.14 9.69 25.00
N CYS A 300 -5.75 8.84 24.16
CA CYS A 300 -6.27 7.52 24.52
C CYS A 300 -5.19 6.48 24.87
N LEU A 301 -3.94 6.68 24.44
CA LEU A 301 -2.87 5.70 24.64
C LEU A 301 -2.42 5.57 26.10
N LYS A 302 -2.04 4.38 26.51
CA LYS A 302 -1.31 4.17 27.77
C LYS A 302 0.14 4.66 27.68
N SER A 303 0.86 4.65 28.80
CA SER A 303 2.32 4.87 28.79
C SER A 303 3.02 3.80 27.94
N ARG A 304 3.84 4.24 26.99
CA ARG A 304 4.49 3.44 25.92
C ARG A 304 3.51 2.78 24.95
N GLY A 305 2.34 3.38 24.75
CA GLY A 305 1.36 2.94 23.75
C GLY A 305 1.77 3.28 22.32
N TYR A 306 1.14 2.59 21.36
CA TYR A 306 1.39 2.70 19.92
C TYR A 306 0.29 3.48 19.20
N MET A 307 0.66 4.60 18.56
CA MET A 307 -0.16 5.28 17.57
C MET A 307 0.13 4.72 16.18
N VAL A 308 -0.77 3.89 15.65
CA VAL A 308 -0.68 3.36 14.29
C VAL A 308 -1.60 4.16 13.38
N SER A 309 -1.05 5.19 12.74
CA SER A 309 -1.79 6.06 11.84
C SER A 309 -1.68 5.53 10.41
N PHE A 310 -2.68 4.82 9.90
CA PHE A 310 -2.59 4.09 8.62
C PHE A 310 -3.58 4.58 7.54
N GLY A 311 -4.38 5.60 7.85
CA GLY A 311 -5.31 6.23 6.91
C GLY A 311 -5.52 7.71 7.22
N GLN A 312 -6.28 8.40 6.39
CA GLN A 312 -6.54 9.85 6.52
C GLN A 312 -7.88 10.23 5.89
N SER A 313 -8.95 9.48 6.18
CA SER A 313 -10.25 9.66 5.53
C SER A 313 -10.92 11.01 5.83
N SER A 314 -10.56 11.66 6.95
CA SER A 314 -10.97 13.05 7.25
C SER A 314 -9.92 14.10 6.85
N GLY A 315 -8.83 13.68 6.21
CA GLY A 315 -7.71 14.51 5.82
C GLY A 315 -6.43 14.23 6.62
N SER A 316 -5.33 14.83 6.16
CA SER A 316 -4.03 14.70 6.82
C SER A 316 -4.06 15.36 8.20
N PRO A 317 -3.55 14.69 9.25
CA PRO A 317 -3.26 15.36 10.51
C PRO A 317 -2.30 16.54 10.33
N ASP A 318 -2.41 17.53 11.23
CA ASP A 318 -1.41 18.59 11.34
C ASP A 318 -0.02 18.01 11.63
N PRO A 319 1.08 18.73 11.31
CA PRO A 319 2.43 18.32 11.71
C PRO A 319 2.49 18.02 13.21
N VAL A 320 3.11 16.90 13.57
CA VAL A 320 3.15 16.40 14.95
C VAL A 320 4.47 16.81 15.61
N PRO A 321 4.46 17.73 16.59
CA PRO A 321 5.64 18.00 17.39
C PRO A 321 6.04 16.76 18.18
N LEU A 322 7.32 16.39 18.19
CA LEU A 322 7.79 15.23 18.97
C LEU A 322 7.56 15.39 20.48
N SER A 323 7.43 16.63 20.95
CA SER A 323 7.03 16.95 22.32
C SER A 323 5.66 16.36 22.69
N ASP A 324 4.77 16.14 21.73
CA ASP A 324 3.43 15.59 21.98
C ASP A 324 3.50 14.08 22.32
N LEU A 325 4.57 13.41 21.93
CA LEU A 325 4.80 11.99 22.22
C LEU A 325 5.50 11.77 23.57
N ALA A 326 6.28 12.76 24.01
CA ALA A 326 7.15 12.66 25.20
C ALA A 326 6.43 12.33 26.52
N PRO A 327 5.22 12.88 26.85
CA PRO A 327 4.58 12.68 28.16
C PRO A 327 4.29 11.22 28.50
N LYS A 328 4.11 10.36 27.49
CA LYS A 328 3.82 8.94 27.64
C LYS A 328 4.84 8.06 26.91
N SER A 329 5.96 8.61 26.44
CA SER A 329 6.95 7.87 25.62
C SER A 329 6.29 7.08 24.49
N LEU A 330 5.40 7.74 23.74
CA LEU A 330 4.57 7.08 22.74
C LEU A 330 5.39 6.68 21.51
N PHE A 331 4.99 5.57 20.90
CA PHE A 331 5.43 5.19 19.57
C PHE A 331 4.43 5.75 18.54
N LEU A 332 4.93 6.30 17.44
CA LEU A 332 4.12 6.77 16.32
C LEU A 332 4.64 6.15 15.02
N THR A 333 3.76 5.56 14.23
CA THR A 333 4.10 4.98 12.93
C THR A 333 3.03 5.28 11.87
N ARG A 334 3.47 5.37 10.62
CA ARG A 334 2.65 5.52 9.41
C ARG A 334 2.98 4.38 8.43
N PRO A 335 2.44 3.17 8.63
CA PRO A 335 2.84 2.01 7.85
C PRO A 335 2.09 1.95 6.50
N SER A 336 2.67 1.21 5.55
CA SER A 336 2.06 0.91 4.25
C SER A 336 2.05 -0.59 3.99
N MET A 337 0.93 -1.14 3.51
CA MET A 337 0.81 -2.55 3.13
C MET A 337 1.90 -2.96 2.12
N MET A 338 2.26 -2.06 1.20
CA MET A 338 3.28 -2.33 0.18
C MET A 338 4.67 -2.57 0.77
N GLN A 339 5.00 -1.91 1.88
CA GLN A 339 6.31 -2.06 2.54
C GLN A 339 6.38 -3.31 3.42
N TYR A 340 5.23 -3.83 3.86
CA TYR A 340 5.18 -5.09 4.61
C TYR A 340 5.11 -6.30 3.66
N ASN A 341 4.72 -6.12 2.40
CA ASN A 341 4.59 -7.20 1.41
C ASN A 341 5.48 -6.94 0.19
N GLU A 342 6.72 -6.52 0.42
CA GLU A 342 7.65 -6.12 -0.64
C GLU A 342 8.15 -7.34 -1.42
N THR A 343 8.52 -8.39 -0.68
CA THR A 343 9.02 -9.63 -1.25
C THR A 343 7.87 -10.57 -1.64
N ARG A 344 8.17 -11.51 -2.55
CA ARG A 344 7.20 -12.53 -2.98
C ARG A 344 6.74 -13.41 -1.83
N ASP A 345 7.66 -13.79 -0.95
CA ASP A 345 7.37 -14.67 0.18
C ASP A 345 6.49 -13.97 1.21
N GLU A 346 6.78 -12.71 1.55
CA GLU A 346 5.92 -11.92 2.44
C GLU A 346 4.50 -11.75 1.89
N LEU A 347 4.37 -11.47 0.58
CA LEU A 347 3.07 -11.36 -0.08
C LEU A 347 2.28 -12.67 0.02
N LEU A 348 2.93 -13.81 -0.24
CA LEU A 348 2.29 -15.12 -0.20
C LEU A 348 1.92 -15.53 1.24
N GLU A 349 2.79 -15.27 2.22
CA GLU A 349 2.52 -15.52 3.64
C GLU A 349 1.33 -14.69 4.13
N CYS A 350 1.35 -13.38 3.84
CA CYS A 350 0.30 -12.45 4.24
C CYS A 350 -1.06 -12.85 3.64
N ALA A 351 -1.11 -13.07 2.32
CA ALA A 351 -2.35 -13.48 1.64
C ALA A 351 -2.82 -14.87 2.10
N GLY A 352 -1.89 -15.81 2.30
CA GLY A 352 -2.18 -17.15 2.79
C GLY A 352 -2.84 -17.13 4.18
N GLU A 353 -2.29 -16.35 5.12
CA GLU A 353 -2.88 -16.21 6.47
C GLU A 353 -4.27 -15.54 6.40
N VAL A 354 -4.45 -14.54 5.55
CA VAL A 354 -5.76 -13.90 5.32
C VAL A 354 -6.78 -14.94 4.82
N PHE A 355 -6.45 -15.69 3.78
CA PHE A 355 -7.36 -16.72 3.25
C PHE A 355 -7.65 -17.83 4.26
N ALA A 356 -6.66 -18.23 5.05
CA ALA A 356 -6.83 -19.23 6.11
C ALA A 356 -7.82 -18.75 7.19
N ASN A 357 -7.75 -17.48 7.59
CA ASN A 357 -8.69 -16.90 8.56
C ASN A 357 -10.13 -16.76 8.02
N ILE A 358 -10.28 -16.54 6.71
CA ILE A 358 -11.60 -16.59 6.07
C ILE A 358 -12.12 -18.03 6.06
N ALA A 359 -11.30 -19.00 5.66
CA ALA A 359 -11.69 -20.40 5.57
C ALA A 359 -12.06 -21.01 6.93
N SER A 360 -11.37 -20.61 8.00
CA SER A 360 -11.70 -21.05 9.37
C SER A 360 -12.88 -20.31 10.00
N GLY A 361 -13.40 -19.27 9.34
CA GLY A 361 -14.51 -18.45 9.83
C GLY A 361 -14.14 -17.44 10.92
N VAL A 362 -12.84 -17.27 11.22
CA VAL A 362 -12.33 -16.23 12.12
C VAL A 362 -12.65 -14.84 11.57
N ILE A 363 -12.53 -14.69 10.24
CA ILE A 363 -12.91 -13.48 9.53
C ILE A 363 -14.06 -13.81 8.59
N LYS A 364 -15.08 -12.97 8.59
CA LYS A 364 -16.19 -13.00 7.64
C LYS A 364 -16.20 -11.69 6.85
N ALA A 365 -16.09 -11.82 5.54
CA ALA A 365 -16.21 -10.68 4.64
C ALA A 365 -17.66 -10.19 4.60
N ARG A 366 -17.89 -8.90 4.84
CA ARG A 366 -19.19 -8.25 4.68
C ARG A 366 -19.23 -7.47 3.37
N VAL A 367 -19.66 -8.14 2.30
CA VAL A 367 -19.87 -7.51 1.00
C VAL A 367 -21.30 -6.96 0.93
N ASN A 368 -21.50 -5.82 1.59
CA ASN A 368 -22.83 -5.21 1.71
C ASN A 368 -23.22 -4.40 0.47
N HIS A 369 -22.23 -4.00 -0.34
CA HIS A 369 -22.42 -3.08 -1.46
C HIS A 369 -21.75 -3.62 -2.72
N LYS A 370 -22.51 -3.69 -3.81
CA LYS A 370 -22.05 -4.10 -5.13
C LYS A 370 -22.49 -3.06 -6.14
N TYR A 371 -21.58 -2.60 -6.98
CA TYR A 371 -21.87 -1.68 -8.08
C TYR A 371 -21.31 -2.25 -9.38
N PRO A 372 -21.93 -2.02 -10.54
CA PRO A 372 -21.23 -2.22 -11.79
C PRO A 372 -20.07 -1.21 -11.89
N LEU A 373 -18.95 -1.61 -12.50
CA LEU A 373 -17.75 -0.78 -12.63
C LEU A 373 -18.04 0.53 -13.38
N SER A 374 -18.96 0.50 -14.35
CA SER A 374 -19.47 1.67 -15.05
C SER A 374 -20.15 2.72 -14.15
N ARG A 375 -20.54 2.36 -12.93
CA ARG A 375 -21.14 3.24 -11.91
C ARG A 375 -20.20 3.52 -10.73
N VAL A 376 -18.89 3.37 -10.91
CA VAL A 376 -17.90 3.57 -9.84
C VAL A 376 -17.91 4.97 -9.23
N ALA A 377 -18.38 5.99 -9.96
CA ALA A 377 -18.54 7.33 -9.43
C ALA A 377 -19.52 7.37 -8.24
N ASP A 378 -20.63 6.63 -8.33
CA ASP A 378 -21.59 6.51 -7.23
C ASP A 378 -20.97 5.80 -6.03
N ALA A 379 -20.25 4.70 -6.28
CA ALA A 379 -19.57 3.94 -5.24
C ALA A 379 -18.53 4.78 -4.48
N HIS A 380 -17.77 5.62 -5.21
CA HIS A 380 -16.84 6.57 -4.60
C HIS A 380 -17.58 7.64 -3.77
N ALA A 381 -18.67 8.20 -4.29
CA ALA A 381 -19.48 9.19 -3.57
C ALA A 381 -20.03 8.62 -2.26
N ASP A 382 -20.57 7.40 -2.28
CA ASP A 382 -21.13 6.74 -1.09
C ASP A 382 -20.07 6.47 -0.01
N VAL A 383 -18.87 6.05 -0.43
CA VAL A 383 -17.75 5.81 0.49
C VAL A 383 -17.25 7.11 1.12
N GLU A 384 -17.13 8.18 0.34
CA GLU A 384 -16.72 9.49 0.84
C GLU A 384 -17.74 10.09 1.81
N ASN A 385 -19.04 9.91 1.52
CA ASN A 385 -20.14 10.35 2.37
C ASN A 385 -20.40 9.42 3.57
N ARG A 386 -19.55 8.42 3.77
CA ARG A 386 -19.62 7.46 4.89
C ARG A 386 -20.94 6.69 4.92
N ILE A 387 -21.60 6.50 3.78
CA ILE A 387 -22.85 5.75 3.63
C ILE A 387 -22.59 4.24 3.75
N THR A 388 -21.44 3.79 3.24
CA THR A 388 -21.11 2.36 3.20
C THR A 388 -20.70 1.79 4.56
N SER A 389 -20.79 0.46 4.67
CA SER A 389 -20.22 -0.35 5.75
C SER A 389 -19.67 -1.66 5.18
N GLY A 390 -18.66 -2.23 5.84
CA GLY A 390 -17.95 -3.39 5.31
C GLY A 390 -17.20 -3.07 4.02
N SER A 391 -17.12 -4.06 3.12
CA SER A 391 -16.45 -3.96 1.84
C SER A 391 -17.42 -3.60 0.71
N VAL A 392 -16.91 -2.80 -0.23
CA VAL A 392 -17.59 -2.44 -1.48
C VAL A 392 -16.88 -3.16 -2.62
N VAL A 393 -17.65 -3.81 -3.49
CA VAL A 393 -17.14 -4.53 -4.67
C VAL A 393 -17.72 -3.92 -5.94
N LEU A 394 -16.86 -3.78 -6.95
CA LEU A 394 -17.25 -3.39 -8.31
C LEU A 394 -17.26 -4.64 -9.19
N LEU A 395 -18.28 -4.75 -10.04
CA LEU A 395 -18.46 -5.83 -11.01
C LEU A 395 -18.08 -5.28 -12.40
N PRO A 396 -17.01 -5.80 -13.03
CA PRO A 396 -16.49 -5.32 -14.31
C PRO A 396 -17.54 -5.26 -15.42
#